data_AF-A0A7X4KVZ6-F1
#
_entry.id   AF-A0A7X4KVZ6-F1
#
_cell.length_a   1.000
_cell.length_b   1.000
_cell.length_c   1.000
_cell.angle_alpha   90.00
_cell.angle_beta   90.00
_cell.angle_gamma   90.00
#
_symmetry.space_group_name_H-M   'P 1'
#
loop_
_entity.id
_entity.type
_entity.pdbx_description
1 polymer ?
#
loop_
_entity_poly.entity_id
_entity_poly.type
_entity_poly.pdbx_seq_one_letter_code
_entity_poly.pdbx_strand_id
1 'polypeptide(L)'
;MQSFIEYVQAGLATGVSPERQAQLDVVSDLLGQANSLLEDAKYHPAAAAILVGACLEESLRTWVEAESLSIGKSKPGIDAYSKALRGAELISKQDVKDIISWAGVRNHAAHGEWEEVSDRKRVRLVLDGVNLFMRQKQGT
;
A
#
# COMPACT_ATOMS: atom_id res chain seq x y z
N MET A 1 14.64 -7.43 -36.57
CA MET A 1 14.14 -8.64 -35.87
C MET A 1 15.01 -9.02 -34.68
N GLN A 2 16.34 -8.97 -34.79
CA GLN A 2 17.25 -9.22 -33.66
C GLN A 2 17.04 -8.27 -32.47
N SER A 3 16.80 -6.98 -32.74
CA SER A 3 16.51 -5.97 -31.71
C SER A 3 15.22 -6.23 -30.91
N PHE A 4 14.21 -6.86 -31.53
CA PHE A 4 12.97 -7.21 -30.84
C PHE A 4 13.17 -8.44 -29.94
N ILE A 5 14.05 -9.37 -30.35
CA ILE A 5 14.42 -10.53 -29.54
C ILE A 5 15.25 -10.09 -28.33
N GLU A 6 16.19 -9.16 -28.50
CA GLU A 6 16.94 -8.55 -27.39
C GLU A 6 16.03 -7.77 -26.44
N TYR A 7 15.05 -7.04 -26.97
CA TYR A 7 14.03 -6.34 -26.19
C TYR A 7 13.19 -7.30 -25.34
N VAL A 8 12.76 -8.42 -25.92
CA VAL A 8 12.01 -9.47 -25.21
C VAL A 8 12.88 -10.19 -24.17
N GLN A 9 14.12 -10.51 -24.52
CA GLN A 9 15.08 -11.20 -23.64
C GLN A 9 15.58 -10.30 -22.49
N ALA A 10 15.56 -8.98 -22.65
CA ALA A 10 15.81 -8.00 -21.60
C ALA A 10 14.63 -7.82 -20.63
N GLY A 11 13.53 -8.58 -20.79
CA GLY A 11 12.34 -8.48 -19.94
C GLY A 11 11.42 -7.30 -20.28
N LEU A 12 11.76 -6.48 -21.29
CA LEU A 12 10.96 -5.33 -21.71
C LEU A 12 9.66 -5.72 -22.44
N ALA A 13 9.46 -7.02 -22.69
CA ALA A 13 8.24 -7.56 -23.28
C ALA A 13 7.32 -8.27 -22.27
N THR A 14 7.68 -8.33 -20.98
CA THR A 14 6.88 -8.99 -19.94
C THR A 14 6.55 -8.04 -18.79
N GLY A 15 5.36 -7.44 -18.88
CA GLY A 15 4.45 -7.18 -17.74
C GLY A 15 4.63 -5.91 -16.92
N VAL A 16 5.83 -5.55 -16.47
CA VAL A 16 6.03 -4.48 -15.48
C VAL A 16 7.33 -3.73 -15.78
N SER A 17 7.32 -2.38 -15.77
CA SER A 17 8.54 -1.61 -16.04
C SER A 17 9.56 -1.80 -14.91
N PRO A 18 10.88 -1.66 -15.17
CA PRO A 18 11.91 -1.76 -14.14
C PRO A 18 11.67 -0.83 -12.94
N GLU A 19 11.19 0.40 -13.20
CA GLU A 19 10.85 1.37 -12.17
C GLU A 19 9.70 0.87 -11.29
N ARG A 20 8.68 0.27 -11.92
CA ARG A 20 7.55 -0.29 -11.20
C ARG A 20 7.95 -1.51 -10.38
N GLN A 21 8.82 -2.38 -10.90
CA GLN A 21 9.36 -3.51 -10.13
C GLN A 21 10.12 -3.03 -8.90
N ALA A 22 11.00 -2.02 -9.05
CA ALA A 22 11.74 -1.45 -7.92
C ALA A 22 10.80 -0.87 -6.84
N GLN A 23 9.70 -0.22 -7.24
CA GLN A 23 8.69 0.27 -6.30
C GLN A 23 8.03 -0.88 -5.53
N LEU A 24 7.65 -1.95 -6.22
CA LEU A 24 7.04 -3.13 -5.59
C LEU A 24 8.00 -3.78 -4.59
N ASP A 25 9.27 -3.90 -4.94
CA ASP A 25 10.31 -4.48 -4.07
C ASP A 25 10.50 -3.63 -2.80
N VAL A 26 10.55 -2.30 -2.94
CA VAL A 26 10.65 -1.38 -1.79
C VAL A 26 9.43 -1.49 -0.88
N VAL A 27 8.21 -1.49 -1.44
CA VAL A 27 6.99 -1.64 -0.63
C VAL A 27 6.95 -2.98 0.09
N SER A 28 7.34 -4.06 -0.59
CA SER A 28 7.43 -5.40 -0.02
C SER A 28 8.42 -5.48 1.14
N ASP A 29 9.61 -4.88 0.98
CA ASP A 29 10.61 -4.81 2.05
C ASP A 29 10.10 -4.03 3.27
N LEU A 30 9.47 -2.87 3.06
CA LEU A 30 8.90 -2.06 4.15
C LEU A 30 7.77 -2.79 4.89
N LEU A 31 6.93 -3.55 4.18
CA LEU A 31 5.93 -4.41 4.81
C LEU A 31 6.58 -5.57 5.60
N GLY A 32 7.70 -6.10 5.13
CA GLY A 32 8.54 -7.05 5.89
C GLY A 32 9.15 -6.46 7.16
N GLN A 33 9.59 -5.20 7.11
CA GLN A 33 10.06 -4.46 8.29
C GLN A 33 8.89 -4.21 9.27
N ALA A 34 7.71 -3.87 8.78
CA ALA A 34 6.52 -3.72 9.61
C ALA A 34 6.14 -5.03 10.31
N ASN A 35 6.23 -6.15 9.59
CA ASN A 35 6.06 -7.47 10.18
C ASN A 35 7.09 -7.74 11.29
N SER A 36 8.36 -7.43 11.05
CA SER A 36 9.44 -7.63 12.04
C SER A 36 9.22 -6.79 13.31
N LEU A 37 8.81 -5.53 13.17
CA LEU A 37 8.41 -4.67 14.29
C LEU A 37 7.21 -5.25 15.05
N LEU A 38 6.30 -5.89 14.33
CA LEU A 38 5.09 -6.48 14.91
C LEU A 38 5.34 -7.85 15.54
N GLU A 39 6.35 -8.61 15.13
CA GLU A 39 6.75 -9.85 15.81
C GLU A 39 7.54 -9.58 17.09
N ASP A 40 8.33 -8.50 17.12
CA ASP A 40 9.12 -8.17 18.30
C ASP A 40 8.28 -7.44 19.36
N ALA A 41 8.06 -8.13 20.49
CA ALA A 41 7.29 -7.62 21.61
C ALA A 41 7.90 -6.37 22.27
N LYS A 42 9.19 -6.07 22.05
CA LYS A 42 9.86 -4.90 22.63
C LYS A 42 9.41 -3.58 21.99
N TYR A 43 8.86 -3.62 20.77
CA TYR A 43 8.37 -2.44 20.08
C TYR A 43 6.86 -2.30 20.22
N HIS A 44 6.39 -1.06 20.34
CA HIS A 44 4.97 -0.78 20.33
C HIS A 44 4.38 -1.07 18.93
N PRO A 45 3.24 -1.78 18.81
CA PRO A 45 2.62 -2.12 17.52
C PRO A 45 2.26 -0.90 16.65
N ALA A 46 2.15 0.29 17.25
CA ALA A 46 2.00 1.55 16.53
C ALA A 46 3.10 1.80 15.47
N ALA A 47 4.34 1.37 15.73
CA ALA A 47 5.43 1.53 14.77
C ALA A 47 5.15 0.74 13.47
N ALA A 48 4.66 -0.49 13.60
CA ALA A 48 4.23 -1.29 12.48
C ALA A 48 3.00 -0.67 11.79
N ALA A 49 2.00 -0.20 12.55
CA ALA A 49 0.81 0.43 11.99
C ALA A 49 1.12 1.68 11.14
N ILE A 50 2.05 2.52 11.59
CA ILE A 50 2.52 3.68 10.83
C ILE A 50 3.17 3.24 9.52
N LEU A 51 4.08 2.24 9.58
CA LEU A 51 4.80 1.78 8.41
C LEU A 51 3.88 1.11 7.38
N VAL A 52 2.94 0.27 7.83
CA VAL A 52 1.92 -0.34 6.96
C VAL A 52 1.06 0.73 6.29
N GLY A 53 0.61 1.73 7.04
CA GLY A 53 -0.21 2.78 6.47
C GLY A 53 0.55 3.72 5.52
N ALA A 54 1.85 3.95 5.76
CA ALA A 54 2.70 4.66 4.80
C ALA A 54 2.86 3.88 3.48
N CYS A 55 3.06 2.56 3.56
CA CYS A 55 3.10 1.70 2.38
C CYS A 55 1.77 1.70 1.61
N LEU A 56 0.64 1.63 2.34
CA LEU A 56 -0.69 1.73 1.74
C LEU A 56 -0.89 3.08 1.02
N GLU A 57 -0.55 4.18 1.68
CA GLU A 57 -0.67 5.53 1.11
C GLU A 57 0.16 5.69 -0.16
N GLU A 58 1.42 5.25 -0.13
CA GLU A 58 2.33 5.32 -1.27
C GLU A 58 1.82 4.48 -2.44
N SER A 59 1.43 3.22 -2.21
CA SER A 59 0.91 2.36 -3.26
C SER A 59 -0.39 2.89 -3.88
N LEU A 60 -1.26 3.55 -3.10
CA LEU A 60 -2.46 4.19 -3.64
C LEU A 60 -2.11 5.45 -4.45
N ARG A 61 -1.17 6.26 -3.96
CA ARG A 61 -0.68 7.46 -4.65
C ARG A 61 -0.08 7.11 -6.00
N THR A 62 0.85 6.16 -6.04
CA THR A 62 1.49 5.71 -7.28
C THR A 62 0.48 5.12 -8.25
N TRP A 63 -0.55 4.41 -7.76
CA TRP A 63 -1.60 3.89 -8.64
C TRP A 63 -2.44 5.01 -9.26
N VAL A 64 -2.83 6.02 -8.46
CA VAL A 64 -3.51 7.22 -8.97
C VAL A 64 -2.65 7.95 -10.02
N GLU A 65 -1.35 8.09 -9.78
CA GLU A 65 -0.41 8.71 -10.72
C GLU A 65 -0.26 7.90 -12.02
N ALA A 66 -0.14 6.57 -11.93
CA ALA A 66 -0.02 5.68 -13.09
C ALA A 66 -1.27 5.72 -13.99
N GLU A 67 -2.45 5.85 -13.40
CA GLU A 67 -3.73 5.94 -14.09
C GLU A 67 -4.07 7.40 -14.50
N SER A 68 -3.15 8.35 -14.25
CA SER A 68 -3.33 9.78 -14.54
C SER A 68 -4.61 10.37 -13.94
N LEU A 69 -5.02 9.89 -12.77
CA LEU A 69 -6.24 10.31 -12.09
C LEU A 69 -6.01 11.59 -11.28
N SER A 70 -7.03 12.46 -11.24
CA SER A 70 -7.00 13.69 -10.43
C SER A 70 -7.70 13.50 -9.09
N ILE A 71 -7.07 13.96 -8.01
CA ILE A 71 -7.70 14.10 -6.69
C ILE A 71 -8.44 15.44 -6.53
N GLY A 72 -8.50 16.26 -7.58
CA GLY A 72 -9.15 17.57 -7.57
C GLY A 72 -8.53 18.53 -6.55
N LYS A 73 -9.38 19.15 -5.71
CA LYS A 73 -8.96 20.06 -4.62
C LYS A 73 -8.76 19.34 -3.28
N SER A 74 -8.88 18.02 -3.25
CA SER A 74 -8.72 17.24 -2.03
C SER A 74 -7.28 17.28 -1.54
N LYS A 75 -7.09 17.25 -0.22
CA LYS A 75 -5.75 17.09 0.38
C LYS A 75 -5.20 15.69 0.04
N PRO A 76 -3.93 15.56 -0.39
CA PRO A 76 -3.28 14.27 -0.58
C PRO A 76 -3.39 13.37 0.66
N GLY A 77 -3.69 12.10 0.44
CA GLY A 77 -3.81 11.09 1.50
C GLY A 77 -4.70 9.91 1.09
N ILE A 78 -4.68 8.86 1.91
CA ILE A 78 -5.37 7.58 1.65
C ILE A 78 -6.82 7.75 1.21
N ASP A 79 -7.59 8.60 1.90
CA ASP A 79 -9.00 8.85 1.57
C ASP A 79 -9.17 9.46 0.17
N ALA A 80 -8.38 10.47 -0.18
CA ALA A 80 -8.44 11.13 -1.49
C ALA A 80 -8.05 10.18 -2.63
N TYR A 81 -6.99 9.39 -2.43
CA TYR A 81 -6.55 8.41 -3.43
C TYR A 81 -7.56 7.28 -3.61
N SER A 82 -8.11 6.74 -2.52
CA SER A 82 -9.14 5.70 -2.59
C SER A 82 -10.41 6.18 -3.31
N LYS A 83 -10.82 7.44 -3.10
CA LYS A 83 -11.95 8.05 -3.81
C LYS A 83 -11.69 8.22 -5.30
N ALA A 84 -10.48 8.65 -5.68
CA ALA A 84 -10.10 8.76 -7.09
C ALA A 84 -10.13 7.39 -7.79
N LEU A 85 -9.50 6.36 -7.19
CA LEU A 85 -9.50 4.99 -7.72
C LEU A 85 -10.91 4.39 -7.77
N ARG A 86 -11.76 4.69 -6.78
CA ARG A 86 -13.15 4.25 -6.78
C ARG A 86 -13.96 4.93 -7.88
N GLY A 87 -13.74 6.22 -8.11
CA GLY A 87 -14.39 6.99 -9.18
C GLY A 87 -14.04 6.48 -10.58
N ALA A 88 -12.84 5.93 -10.74
CA ALA A 88 -12.38 5.25 -11.96
C ALA A 88 -12.75 3.74 -12.00
N GLU A 89 -13.52 3.25 -11.03
CA GLU A 89 -13.96 1.84 -10.92
C GLU A 89 -12.83 0.81 -10.78
N LEU A 90 -11.60 1.24 -10.46
CA LEU A 90 -10.44 0.36 -10.26
C LEU A 90 -10.48 -0.42 -8.94
N ILE A 91 -11.23 0.10 -7.97
CA ILE A 91 -11.49 -0.56 -6.70
C ILE A 91 -12.99 -0.64 -6.38
N SER A 92 -13.37 -1.68 -5.66
CA SER A 92 -14.75 -1.93 -5.26
C SER A 92 -15.18 -0.99 -4.12
N LYS A 93 -16.48 -0.91 -3.84
CA LYS A 93 -16.98 -0.21 -2.65
C LYS A 93 -16.53 -0.88 -1.35
N GLN A 94 -16.30 -2.19 -1.39
CA GLN A 94 -15.80 -2.93 -0.22
C GLN A 94 -14.32 -2.58 0.04
N ASP A 95 -13.51 -2.53 -1.03
CA ASP A 95 -12.10 -2.15 -0.96
C ASP A 95 -11.93 -0.78 -0.27
N VAL A 96 -12.79 0.20 -0.61
CA VAL A 96 -12.78 1.53 0.03
C VAL A 96 -13.03 1.44 1.54
N LYS A 97 -13.96 0.58 1.99
CA LYS A 97 -14.24 0.42 3.43
C LYS A 97 -13.05 -0.19 4.16
N ASP A 98 -12.41 -1.17 3.55
CA ASP A 98 -11.25 -1.84 4.12
C ASP A 98 -10.07 -0.85 4.22
N ILE A 99 -9.81 -0.09 3.15
CA ILE A 99 -8.81 0.98 3.11
C ILE A 99 -9.05 2.03 4.20
N ILE A 100 -10.29 2.51 4.37
CA ILE A 100 -10.63 3.49 5.41
C ILE A 100 -10.42 2.90 6.81
N SER A 101 -10.76 1.62 7.01
CA SER A 101 -10.53 0.92 8.27
C SER A 101 -9.03 0.88 8.62
N TRP A 102 -8.18 0.52 7.65
CA TRP A 102 -6.72 0.50 7.82
C TRP A 102 -6.15 1.91 8.06
N ALA A 103 -6.65 2.91 7.34
CA ALA A 103 -6.27 4.31 7.54
C ALA A 103 -6.60 4.80 8.96
N GLY A 104 -7.72 4.36 9.54
CA GLY A 104 -8.08 4.65 10.92
C GLY A 104 -7.01 4.17 11.91
N VAL A 105 -6.56 2.91 11.79
CA VAL A 105 -5.50 2.34 12.64
C VAL A 105 -4.19 3.13 12.50
N ARG A 106 -3.79 3.47 11.27
CA ARG A 106 -2.62 4.33 11.04
C ARG A 106 -2.80 5.72 11.67
N ASN A 107 -3.98 6.32 11.61
CA ASN A 107 -4.23 7.66 12.16
C ASN A 107 -4.12 7.69 13.68
N HIS A 108 -4.71 6.72 14.37
CA HIS A 108 -4.55 6.55 15.82
C HIS A 108 -3.05 6.47 16.19
N ALA A 109 -2.28 5.65 15.46
CA ALA A 109 -0.84 5.53 15.68
C ALA A 109 -0.08 6.84 15.39
N ALA A 110 -0.39 7.55 14.30
CA ALA A 110 0.28 8.79 13.93
C ALA A 110 -0.04 9.96 14.88
N HIS A 111 -1.20 9.94 15.55
CA HIS A 111 -1.63 10.96 16.51
C HIS A 111 -1.26 10.65 17.95
N GLY A 112 -0.63 9.49 18.21
CA GLY A 112 -0.19 9.11 19.54
C GLY A 112 -1.30 8.54 20.43
N GLU A 113 -2.39 8.07 19.84
CA GLU A 113 -3.50 7.42 20.52
C GLU A 113 -3.16 5.94 20.75
N TRP A 114 -2.12 5.69 21.57
CA TRP A 114 -1.46 4.39 21.68
C TRP A 114 -2.37 3.26 22.15
N GLU A 115 -3.32 3.57 23.02
CA GLU A 115 -4.30 2.60 23.54
C GLU A 115 -5.15 2.00 22.41
N GLU A 116 -5.53 2.81 21.40
CA GLU A 116 -6.34 2.40 20.25
C GLU A 116 -5.59 1.44 19.30
N VAL A 117 -4.27 1.41 19.40
CA VAL A 117 -3.37 0.61 18.56
C VAL A 117 -2.50 -0.35 19.36
N SER A 118 -2.79 -0.55 20.65
CA SER A 118 -2.05 -1.44 21.56
C SER A 118 -2.27 -2.93 21.25
N ASP A 119 -3.41 -3.28 20.66
CA ASP A 119 -3.70 -4.65 20.25
C ASP A 119 -2.89 -5.04 19.00
N ARG A 120 -1.82 -5.79 19.25
CA ARG A 120 -0.92 -6.34 18.22
C ARG A 120 -1.66 -7.23 17.21
N LYS A 121 -2.71 -7.97 17.63
CA LYS A 121 -3.49 -8.82 16.71
C LYS A 121 -4.29 -7.96 15.75
N ARG A 122 -4.89 -6.86 16.23
CA ARG A 122 -5.58 -5.88 15.39
C ARG A 122 -4.63 -5.29 14.34
N VAL A 123 -3.42 -4.88 14.73
CA VAL A 123 -2.42 -4.36 13.78
C VAL A 123 -1.95 -5.44 12.80
N ARG A 124 -1.88 -6.71 13.22
CA ARG A 124 -1.56 -7.84 12.32
C ARG A 124 -2.63 -8.03 11.25
N LEU A 125 -3.91 -7.92 11.61
CA LEU A 125 -4.99 -7.97 10.63
C LEU A 125 -4.91 -6.84 9.61
N VAL A 126 -4.43 -5.65 10.01
CA VAL A 126 -4.18 -4.53 9.07
C VAL A 126 -3.02 -4.85 8.14
N LEU A 127 -1.88 -5.33 8.68
CA LEU A 127 -0.72 -5.76 7.87
C LEU A 127 -1.14 -6.82 6.84
N ASP A 128 -1.81 -7.87 7.27
CA ASP A 128 -2.23 -8.99 6.41
C ASP A 128 -3.26 -8.53 5.37
N GLY A 129 -4.21 -7.68 5.77
CA GLY A 129 -5.20 -7.09 4.87
C GLY A 129 -4.58 -6.23 3.79
N VAL A 130 -3.65 -5.34 4.17
CA VAL A 130 -2.91 -4.49 3.20
C VAL A 130 -2.07 -5.35 2.28
N ASN A 131 -1.34 -6.34 2.80
CA ASN A 131 -0.57 -7.29 1.98
C ASN A 131 -1.47 -7.97 0.94
N LEU A 132 -2.59 -8.55 1.37
CA LEU A 132 -3.52 -9.23 0.47
C LEU A 132 -4.08 -8.29 -0.60
N PHE A 133 -4.46 -7.07 -0.21
CA PHE A 133 -4.97 -6.05 -1.12
C PHE A 133 -3.93 -5.67 -2.19
N MET A 134 -2.68 -5.42 -1.79
CA MET A 134 -1.61 -5.09 -2.73
C MET A 134 -1.35 -6.22 -3.71
N ARG A 135 -1.35 -7.47 -3.25
CA ARG A 135 -1.15 -8.64 -4.13
C ARG A 135 -2.27 -8.77 -5.16
N GLN A 136 -3.52 -8.67 -4.69
CA GLN A 136 -4.69 -8.83 -5.55
C GLN A 136 -4.87 -7.70 -6.57
N LYS A 137 -4.52 -6.46 -6.20
CA LYS A 137 -4.80 -5.28 -7.01
C LYS A 137 -3.60 -4.76 -7.80
N GLN A 138 -2.39 -5.03 -7.33
CA GLN A 138 -1.17 -4.44 -7.89
C GLN A 138 -0.11 -5.47 -8.30
N GLY A 139 -0.33 -6.76 -8.08
CA GLY A 139 0.61 -7.82 -8.49
C GLY A 139 1.92 -7.81 -7.71
N THR A 140 1.86 -7.56 -6.40
CA THR A 140 2.97 -7.87 -5.46
C THR A 140 3.01 -9.35 -5.09
#